data_AF-A0A7C7QC82-F1
#
_entry.id   AF-A0A7C7QC82-F1
#
_cell.length_a   1.000
_cell.length_b   1.000
_cell.length_c   1.000
_cell.angle_alpha   90.00
_cell.angle_beta   90.00
_cell.angle_gamma   90.00
#
_symmetry.space_group_name_H-M   'P 1'
#
loop_
_entity.id
_entity.type
_entity.pdbx_description
1 polymer ?
#
loop_
_entity_poly.entity_id
_entity_poly.type
_entity_poly.pdbx_seq_one_letter_code
_entity_poly.pdbx_strand_id
1 'polypeptide(L)'
;MFLKNVNGQRCIGGGIRAKVKIIVEGVPGNDLAAFMDGPTIIVKSNAQDCVGNTMNDGKVVVHGNAGDALGYGMRGGRLFIKGDVGYRVGIHMKAYMDKNPVLIAGGFARDFLGEYMAGGFLIVLGLNRHN
;
A
#
# COMPACT_ATOMS: atom_id res chain seq x y z
N MET A 1 11.08 -9.48 11.46
CA MET A 1 11.11 -10.61 10.51
C MET A 1 11.76 -10.15 9.21
N PHE A 2 12.54 -11.01 8.58
CA PHE A 2 13.18 -10.74 7.28
C PHE A 2 12.81 -11.87 6.31
N LEU A 3 12.19 -11.54 5.18
CA LEU A 3 11.77 -12.49 4.15
C LEU A 3 12.70 -12.36 2.93
N LYS A 4 13.31 -13.47 2.52
CA LYS A 4 14.19 -13.55 1.34
C LYS A 4 13.49 -14.27 0.20
N ASN A 5 13.96 -14.01 -1.02
CA ASN A 5 13.51 -14.70 -2.23
C ASN A 5 11.99 -14.64 -2.42
N VAL A 6 11.39 -13.50 -2.08
CA VAL A 6 9.95 -13.30 -2.28
C VAL A 6 9.70 -13.07 -3.78
N ASN A 7 8.82 -13.88 -4.36
CA ASN A 7 8.55 -13.93 -5.78
C ASN A 7 7.08 -14.27 -6.04
N GLY A 8 6.17 -13.39 -5.58
CA GLY A 8 4.73 -13.51 -5.82
C GLY A 8 3.95 -14.20 -4.70
N GLN A 9 4.55 -14.49 -3.54
CA GLN A 9 3.78 -14.99 -2.40
C GLN A 9 2.77 -13.93 -1.95
N ARG A 10 1.49 -14.31 -1.92
CA ARG A 10 0.35 -13.44 -1.63
C ARG A 10 0.14 -13.26 -0.14
N CYS A 11 -0.59 -12.20 0.22
CA CYS A 11 -1.09 -11.96 1.59
C CYS A 11 0.01 -11.83 2.66
N ILE A 12 1.25 -11.51 2.29
CA ILE A 12 2.33 -11.30 3.27
C ILE A 12 1.91 -10.20 4.24
N GLY A 13 2.02 -10.47 5.54
CA GLY A 13 1.65 -9.52 6.58
C GLY A 13 0.14 -9.30 6.76
N GLY A 14 -0.70 -10.06 6.04
CA GLY A 14 -2.14 -9.93 6.13
C GLY A 14 -2.69 -10.32 7.51
N GLY A 15 -3.66 -9.55 8.01
CA GLY A 15 -4.35 -9.78 9.28
C GLY A 15 -3.49 -9.64 10.54
N ILE A 16 -2.20 -9.31 10.43
CA ILE A 16 -1.32 -9.16 11.59
C ILE A 16 -1.71 -7.89 12.35
N ARG A 17 -1.95 -8.04 13.66
CA ARG A 17 -2.28 -6.96 14.60
C ARG A 17 -1.15 -6.59 15.56
N ALA A 18 -0.09 -7.39 15.60
CA ALA A 18 1.04 -7.15 16.48
C ALA A 18 1.94 -6.03 15.94
N LYS A 19 2.56 -5.25 16.83
CA LYS A 19 3.57 -4.25 16.46
C LYS A 19 4.88 -4.93 16.07
N VAL A 20 4.96 -5.44 14.85
CA VAL A 20 6.14 -6.11 14.30
C VAL A 20 6.64 -5.40 13.05
N LYS A 21 7.94 -5.54 12.78
CA LYS A 21 8.58 -5.06 11.55
C LYS A 21 8.90 -6.23 10.63
N ILE A 22 8.44 -6.17 9.39
CA ILE A 22 8.70 -7.16 8.34
C ILE A 22 9.47 -6.46 7.21
N ILE A 23 10.61 -7.03 6.82
CA ILE A 23 11.38 -6.56 5.66
C ILE A 23 11.27 -7.64 4.58
N VAL A 24 10.87 -7.22 3.38
CA VAL A 24 10.66 -8.09 2.22
C VAL A 24 11.74 -7.82 1.18
N GLU A 25 12.53 -8.84 0.88
CA GLU A 25 13.49 -8.86 -0.22
C GLU A 25 12.93 -9.71 -1.37
N GLY A 26 12.64 -9.04 -2.48
CA GLY A 26 11.89 -9.60 -3.61
C GLY A 26 10.52 -8.91 -3.79
N VAL A 27 9.70 -9.46 -4.68
CA VAL A 27 8.40 -8.90 -5.07
C VAL A 27 7.28 -9.69 -4.39
N PRO A 28 6.57 -9.14 -3.38
CA PRO A 28 5.39 -9.77 -2.83
C PRO A 28 4.26 -9.80 -3.86
N GLY A 29 3.46 -10.87 -3.80
CA GLY A 29 2.25 -10.99 -4.61
C GLY A 29 1.10 -10.13 -4.09
N ASN A 30 -0.07 -10.35 -4.66
CA ASN A 30 -1.28 -9.60 -4.34
C ASN A 30 -1.63 -9.62 -2.83
N ASP A 31 -2.32 -8.58 -2.39
CA ASP A 31 -2.88 -8.44 -1.04
C ASP A 31 -1.82 -8.39 0.08
N LEU A 32 -0.61 -7.91 -0.22
CA LEU A 32 0.37 -7.53 0.80
C LEU A 32 -0.29 -6.61 1.84
N ALA A 33 -0.16 -6.91 3.13
CA ALA A 33 -0.75 -6.15 4.23
C ALA A 33 -2.29 -6.05 4.22
N ALA A 34 -2.99 -6.98 3.57
CA ALA A 34 -4.46 -7.00 3.61
C ALA A 34 -4.97 -7.20 5.04
N PHE A 35 -5.98 -6.43 5.47
CA PHE A 35 -6.54 -6.46 6.83
C PHE A 35 -5.51 -6.19 7.96
N MET A 36 -4.35 -5.62 7.64
CA MET A 36 -3.29 -5.32 8.61
C MET A 36 -3.74 -4.22 9.58
N ASP A 37 -3.34 -4.33 10.85
CA ASP A 37 -3.73 -3.41 11.93
C ASP A 37 -2.57 -3.16 12.91
N GLY A 38 -1.54 -2.44 12.45
CA GLY A 38 -0.44 -1.97 13.31
C GLY A 38 1.00 -2.26 12.85
N PRO A 39 1.34 -3.37 12.17
CA PRO A 39 2.70 -3.67 11.74
C PRO A 39 3.33 -2.62 10.82
N THR A 40 4.66 -2.71 10.69
CA THR A 40 5.42 -2.00 9.65
C THR A 40 6.01 -3.00 8.65
N ILE A 41 5.70 -2.83 7.37
CA ILE A 41 6.27 -3.63 6.27
C ILE A 41 7.11 -2.74 5.36
N ILE A 42 8.33 -3.18 5.04
CA ILE A 42 9.22 -2.51 4.09
C ILE A 42 9.54 -3.48 2.97
N VAL A 43 9.12 -3.16 1.75
CA VAL A 43 9.42 -3.90 0.53
C VAL A 43 10.57 -3.21 -0.19
N LYS A 44 11.68 -3.93 -0.40
CA LYS A 44 12.88 -3.41 -1.06
C LYS A 44 12.77 -3.37 -2.59
N SER A 45 11.70 -3.92 -3.16
CA SER A 45 11.44 -4.02 -4.60
C SER A 45 10.06 -3.42 -4.95
N ASN A 46 9.50 -3.82 -6.08
CA ASN A 46 8.11 -3.62 -6.47
C ASN A 46 7.15 -4.46 -5.60
N ALA A 47 5.87 -4.15 -5.63
CA ALA A 47 4.77 -4.97 -5.12
C ALA A 47 3.67 -5.13 -6.18
N GLN A 48 2.91 -6.22 -6.13
CA GLN A 48 1.79 -6.44 -7.06
C GLN A 48 0.51 -5.72 -6.59
N ASP A 49 -0.66 -6.24 -6.91
CA ASP A 49 -1.95 -5.56 -6.74
C ASP A 49 -2.47 -5.62 -5.30
N CYS A 50 -3.43 -4.75 -4.99
CA CYS A 50 -4.23 -4.78 -3.75
C CYS A 50 -3.41 -4.62 -2.46
N VAL A 51 -2.20 -4.04 -2.53
CA VAL A 51 -1.40 -3.76 -1.33
C VAL A 51 -2.22 -2.89 -0.36
N GLY A 52 -2.33 -3.30 0.90
CA GLY A 52 -3.09 -2.58 1.92
C GLY A 52 -4.62 -2.71 1.80
N ASN A 53 -5.12 -3.73 1.08
CA ASN A 53 -6.55 -4.01 1.01
C ASN A 53 -7.19 -4.12 2.40
N THR A 54 -8.18 -3.28 2.70
CA THR A 54 -8.89 -3.20 3.99
C THR A 54 -7.93 -3.01 5.18
N MET A 55 -6.77 -2.38 4.96
CA MET A 55 -5.82 -2.05 6.02
C MET A 55 -6.45 -1.05 7.01
N ASN A 56 -6.32 -1.35 8.30
CA ASN A 56 -6.94 -0.58 9.39
C ASN A 56 -5.93 0.30 10.14
N ASP A 57 -4.68 -0.15 10.25
CA ASP A 57 -3.58 0.61 10.85
C ASP A 57 -2.22 0.02 10.45
N GLY A 58 -1.14 0.75 10.76
CA GLY A 58 0.24 0.37 10.50
C GLY A 58 0.86 1.16 9.34
N LYS A 59 1.98 0.65 8.83
CA LYS A 59 2.76 1.33 7.78
C LYS A 59 3.28 0.33 6.75
N VAL A 60 3.10 0.61 5.47
CA VAL A 60 3.77 -0.11 4.38
C VAL A 60 4.60 0.89 3.58
N VAL A 61 5.85 0.52 3.30
CA VAL A 61 6.74 1.27 2.41
C VAL A 61 7.19 0.35 1.28
N VAL A 62 6.97 0.75 0.04
CA VAL A 62 7.43 0.05 -1.17
C VAL A 62 8.45 0.93 -1.87
N HIS A 63 9.68 0.42 -2.03
CA HIS A 63 10.78 1.17 -2.65
C HIS A 63 10.70 1.21 -4.17
N GLY A 64 9.92 0.32 -4.80
CA GLY A 64 9.62 0.31 -6.22
C GLY A 64 8.21 0.80 -6.55
N ASN A 65 7.61 0.20 -7.58
CA ASN A 65 6.24 0.43 -8.02
C ASN A 65 5.24 -0.48 -7.28
N ALA A 66 3.96 -0.11 -7.30
CA ALA A 66 2.86 -0.96 -6.83
C ALA A 66 1.78 -1.12 -7.92
N GLY A 67 1.10 -2.26 -7.90
CA GLY A 67 0.06 -2.59 -8.88
C GLY A 67 -1.27 -1.87 -8.65
N ASP A 68 -2.33 -2.49 -9.16
CA ASP A 68 -3.69 -1.95 -9.18
C ASP A 68 -4.36 -2.05 -7.82
N ALA A 69 -5.41 -1.26 -7.60
CA ALA A 69 -6.27 -1.29 -6.41
C ALA A 69 -5.50 -1.17 -5.07
N LEU A 70 -4.33 -0.54 -5.08
CA LEU A 70 -3.54 -0.20 -3.90
C LEU A 70 -4.42 0.58 -2.90
N GLY A 71 -4.48 0.12 -1.66
CA GLY A 71 -5.29 0.74 -0.61
C GLY A 71 -6.79 0.48 -0.72
N TYR A 72 -7.23 -0.54 -1.47
CA TYR A 72 -8.65 -0.88 -1.63
C TYR A 72 -9.36 -0.97 -0.27
N GLY A 73 -10.34 -0.10 -0.02
CA GLY A 73 -11.16 -0.16 1.20
C GLY A 73 -10.42 0.14 2.50
N MET A 74 -9.18 0.64 2.43
CA MET A 74 -8.37 1.01 3.59
C MET A 74 -9.09 2.05 4.46
N ARG A 75 -9.02 1.86 5.78
CA ARG A 75 -9.66 2.76 6.77
C ARG A 75 -8.67 3.56 7.61
N GLY A 76 -7.44 3.08 7.74
CA GLY A 76 -6.40 3.75 8.51
C GLY A 76 -5.02 3.22 8.18
N GLY A 77 -3.98 3.78 8.81
CA GLY A 77 -2.59 3.46 8.53
C GLY A 77 -1.97 4.32 7.43
N ARG A 78 -0.76 3.95 6.97
CA ARG A 78 0.05 4.73 6.03
C ARG A 78 0.67 3.85 4.94
N LEU A 79 0.40 4.18 3.68
CA LEU A 79 1.02 3.54 2.50
C LEU A 79 1.94 4.55 1.80
N PHE A 80 3.21 4.18 1.61
CA PHE A 80 4.19 4.99 0.90
C PHE A 80 4.81 4.18 -0.23
N ILE A 81 4.54 4.58 -1.47
CA ILE A 81 5.10 3.97 -2.67
C ILE A 81 6.07 4.97 -3.30
N LYS A 82 7.34 4.58 -3.46
CA LYS A 82 8.35 5.47 -4.03
C LYS A 82 8.13 5.68 -5.54
N GLY A 83 7.75 4.63 -6.26
CA GLY A 83 7.57 4.64 -7.69
C GLY A 83 6.13 4.93 -8.13
N ASP A 84 5.79 4.40 -9.30
CA ASP A 84 4.47 4.50 -9.91
C ASP A 84 3.48 3.54 -9.26
N VAL A 85 2.19 3.87 -9.40
CA VAL A 85 1.06 3.07 -8.93
C VAL A 85 0.06 2.81 -10.07
N GLY A 86 -0.65 1.70 -9.98
CA GLY A 86 -1.58 1.23 -11.02
C GLY A 86 -2.91 1.98 -11.10
N TYR A 87 -3.93 1.27 -11.57
CA TYR A 87 -5.32 1.74 -11.68
C TYR A 87 -6.07 1.65 -10.36
N ARG A 88 -7.12 2.47 -10.17
CA ARG A 88 -8.04 2.39 -9.02
C ARG A 88 -7.36 2.49 -7.66
N VAL A 89 -6.27 3.22 -7.60
CA VAL A 89 -5.52 3.44 -6.36
C VAL A 89 -6.39 4.21 -5.38
N GLY A 90 -6.56 3.69 -4.17
CA GLY A 90 -7.45 4.26 -3.16
C GLY A 90 -8.94 3.99 -3.37
N ILE A 91 -9.31 3.01 -4.21
CA ILE A 91 -10.72 2.68 -4.43
C ILE A 91 -11.42 2.34 -3.10
N HIS A 92 -12.57 2.97 -2.84
CA HIS A 92 -13.31 2.83 -1.59
C HIS A 92 -12.52 3.16 -0.30
N MET A 93 -11.37 3.84 -0.38
CA MET A 93 -10.64 4.31 0.80
C MET A 93 -11.52 5.26 1.61
N LYS A 94 -11.57 5.11 2.94
CA LYS A 94 -12.52 5.87 3.79
C LYS A 94 -11.92 6.24 5.13
N ALA A 95 -12.16 7.45 5.60
CA ALA A 95 -11.90 7.80 7.00
C ALA A 95 -13.07 7.32 7.87
N TYR A 96 -12.80 6.94 9.11
CA TYR A 96 -13.84 6.53 10.07
C TYR A 96 -13.42 6.89 11.49
N MET A 97 -14.22 7.73 12.15
CA MET A 97 -13.92 8.24 13.51
C MET A 97 -12.51 8.84 13.59
N ASP A 98 -11.63 8.26 14.40
CA ASP A 98 -10.23 8.66 14.61
C ASP A 98 -9.28 8.14 13.51
N LYS A 99 -9.75 7.24 12.65
CA LYS A 99 -8.94 6.63 11.60
C LYS A 99 -8.94 7.50 10.34
N ASN A 100 -7.74 7.92 9.95
CA ASN A 100 -7.49 8.71 8.75
C ASN A 100 -6.39 8.05 7.90
N PRO A 101 -6.74 7.34 6.81
CA PRO A 101 -5.77 6.63 5.98
C PRO A 101 -4.97 7.61 5.13
N VAL A 102 -3.69 7.31 4.90
CA VAL A 102 -2.82 8.10 4.02
C VAL A 102 -2.16 7.19 3.01
N LEU A 103 -2.23 7.57 1.74
CA LEU A 103 -1.53 6.94 0.64
C LEU A 103 -0.73 8.01 -0.11
N ILE A 104 0.58 7.78 -0.24
CA ILE A 104 1.48 8.64 -1.03
C ILE A 104 2.15 7.80 -2.11
N ALA A 105 2.00 8.23 -3.36
CA ALA A 105 2.74 7.70 -4.51
C ALA A 105 3.78 8.74 -4.97
N GLY A 106 5.03 8.32 -5.11
CA GLY A 106 6.13 9.18 -5.54
C GLY A 106 6.11 9.45 -7.04
N GLY A 107 5.77 8.44 -7.85
CA GLY A 107 5.67 8.55 -9.31
C GLY A 107 4.29 9.02 -9.77
N PHE A 108 3.74 8.32 -10.76
CA PHE A 108 2.43 8.59 -11.35
C PHE A 108 1.39 7.55 -10.94
N ALA A 109 0.12 7.94 -10.98
CA ALA A 109 -1.01 7.02 -10.89
C ALA A 109 -1.67 6.87 -12.26
N ARG A 110 -2.25 5.69 -12.52
CA ARG A 110 -3.12 5.46 -13.68
C ARG A 110 -4.56 5.93 -13.37
N ASP A 111 -5.50 5.53 -14.21
CA ASP A 111 -6.88 6.01 -14.16
C ASP A 111 -7.62 5.59 -12.89
N PHE A 112 -8.70 6.32 -12.59
CA PHE A 112 -9.61 6.06 -11.46
C PHE A 112 -8.95 6.20 -10.07
N LEU A 113 -7.94 7.07 -9.94
CA LEU A 113 -7.35 7.44 -8.66
C LEU A 113 -8.43 7.98 -7.70
N GLY A 114 -8.59 7.35 -6.53
CA GLY A 114 -9.56 7.74 -5.53
C GLY A 114 -11.02 7.40 -5.87
N GLU A 115 -11.27 6.45 -6.77
CA GLU A 115 -12.64 6.03 -7.13
C GLU A 115 -13.44 5.64 -5.87
N TYR A 116 -14.61 6.25 -5.65
CA TYR A 116 -15.44 6.06 -4.45
C TYR A 116 -14.74 6.30 -3.10
N MET A 117 -13.68 7.12 -3.07
CA MET A 117 -13.01 7.52 -1.83
C MET A 117 -13.97 8.38 -0.97
N ALA A 118 -14.12 8.01 0.30
CA ALA A 118 -14.99 8.67 1.28
C ALA A 118 -14.24 9.37 2.42
N GLY A 119 -12.90 9.35 2.39
CA GLY A 119 -12.05 10.09 3.33
C GLY A 119 -10.62 9.55 3.37
N GLY A 120 -9.70 10.35 3.92
CA GLY A 120 -8.27 10.06 3.89
C GLY A 120 -7.46 11.12 3.15
N PHE A 121 -6.15 10.87 3.03
CA PHE A 121 -5.26 11.62 2.16
C PHE A 121 -4.69 10.72 1.08
N LEU A 122 -4.82 11.14 -0.18
CA LEU A 122 -4.30 10.47 -1.35
C LEU A 122 -3.45 11.47 -2.14
N ILE A 123 -2.13 11.26 -2.17
CA ILE A 123 -1.16 12.22 -2.70
C ILE A 123 -0.31 11.55 -3.78
N VAL A 124 -0.17 12.21 -4.93
CA VAL A 124 0.73 11.82 -6.02
C VAL A 124 1.75 12.93 -6.22
N LEU A 125 3.03 12.61 -6.08
CA LEU A 125 4.10 13.61 -6.06
C LEU A 125 4.69 13.92 -7.44
N GLY A 126 4.60 13.00 -8.41
CA GLY A 126 5.13 13.21 -9.75
C GLY A 126 6.66 13.38 -9.82
N LEU A 127 7.40 12.77 -8.88
CA LEU A 127 8.85 12.96 -8.73
C LEU A 127 9.68 12.48 -9.92
N ASN A 128 9.14 11.57 -10.74
CA ASN A 128 9.85 10.95 -11.86
C ASN A 128 9.44 11.54 -13.23
N ARG A 129 8.90 12.77 -13.26
CA ARG A 129 8.60 13.44 -14.53
C ARG A 129 9.89 13.91 -15.17
N HIS A 130 10.34 13.21 -16.20
CA HIS A 130 11.31 13.75 -17.15
C HIS A 130 10.56 14.71 -18.08
N ASN A 131 11.00 15.98 -18.09
CA ASN A 131 10.52 16.99 -19.03
C ASN A 131 10.92 16.63 -20.47
#